data_AF-A0A9X5GU52-F1
#
_entry.id   AF-A0A9X5GU52-F1
#
_cell.length_a   1.000
_cell.length_b   1.000
_cell.length_c   1.000
_cell.angle_alpha   90.00
_cell.angle_beta   90.00
_cell.angle_gamma   90.00
#
_symmetry.space_group_name_H-M   'P 1'
#
loop_
_entity.id
_entity.type
_entity.pdbx_description
1 polymer ?
#
loop_
_entity_poly.entity_id
_entity_poly.type
_entity_poly.pdbx_seq_one_letter_code
_entity_poly.pdbx_strand_id
1 'polypeptide(L)'
;MEQYAQNLMCTDEEKVITYCKNIIKAVEKTHDVAAQSKLKSRKIKDALQTKDKQTMWNVLQEYIHKHPELFTMANDVQLRRVDEDFYRNVSEKDVARQLEIVIGLIYLNEAKHCVAKETIKACFKKLLKQSGAFSEHEIEVLLL
;
A
#
# COMPACT_ATOMS: atom_id res chain seq x y z
N MET A 1 7.05 -23.12 16.27
CA MET A 1 7.19 -21.81 16.92
C MET A 1 7.15 -20.78 15.80
N GLU A 2 6.24 -19.84 15.69
CA GLU A 2 5.11 -19.37 16.49
C GLU A 2 4.01 -18.95 15.51
N GLN A 3 2.75 -19.18 15.87
CA GLN A 3 1.61 -18.63 15.15
C GLN A 3 1.61 -17.11 15.33
N TYR A 4 1.98 -16.37 14.28
CA TYR A 4 1.64 -14.95 14.20
C TYR A 4 0.18 -14.82 13.75
N ALA A 5 -0.75 -15.21 14.62
CA ALA A 5 -2.14 -14.81 14.51
C ALA A 5 -2.25 -13.39 15.07
N GLN A 6 -1.98 -12.38 14.23
CA GLN A 6 -2.36 -11.01 14.53
C GLN A 6 -3.69 -10.72 13.83
N ASN A 7 -4.76 -10.72 14.63
CA ASN A 7 -6.09 -10.33 14.26
C ASN A 7 -6.12 -8.86 13.83
N LEU A 8 -6.28 -8.59 12.54
CA LEU A 8 -7.12 -7.51 12.06
C LEU A 8 -7.67 -7.82 10.66
N MET A 9 -9.00 -7.84 10.53
CA MET A 9 -9.67 -8.11 9.27
C MET A 9 -9.70 -6.85 8.40
N CYS A 10 -8.85 -6.80 7.37
CA CYS A 10 -9.30 -6.28 6.08
C CYS A 10 -9.42 -7.48 5.13
N THR A 11 -10.50 -8.26 5.28
CA THR A 11 -10.85 -9.36 4.37
C THR A 11 -11.23 -8.88 2.97
N ASP A 12 -11.30 -7.56 2.76
CA ASP A 12 -11.68 -6.94 1.50
C ASP A 12 -10.49 -6.24 0.82
N GLU A 13 -9.92 -6.89 -0.19
CA GLU A 13 -8.84 -6.35 -1.03
C GLU A 13 -9.24 -5.00 -1.66
N GLU A 14 -10.53 -4.79 -1.96
CA GLU A 14 -11.01 -3.53 -2.52
C GLU A 14 -10.96 -2.39 -1.49
N LYS A 15 -11.20 -2.67 -0.21
CA LYS A 15 -10.96 -1.69 0.87
C LYS A 15 -9.49 -1.31 0.96
N VAL A 16 -8.57 -2.28 0.91
CA VAL A 16 -7.11 -2.00 0.93
C VAL A 16 -6.69 -1.14 -0.26
N ILE A 17 -7.16 -1.49 -1.46
CA ILE A 17 -6.90 -0.72 -2.68
C ILE A 17 -7.48 0.70 -2.53
N THR A 18 -8.69 0.84 -1.97
CA THR A 18 -9.31 2.15 -1.73
C THR A 18 -8.51 2.98 -0.74
N TYR A 19 -8.03 2.38 0.35
CA TYR A 19 -7.13 3.02 1.31
C TYR A 19 -5.86 3.53 0.63
N CYS A 20 -5.18 2.66 -0.12
CA CYS A 20 -3.95 2.96 -0.87
C CYS A 20 -4.15 4.11 -1.89
N LYS A 21 -5.24 4.07 -2.65
CA LYS A 21 -5.59 5.14 -3.60
C LYS A 21 -5.80 6.48 -2.90
N ASN A 22 -6.43 6.49 -1.73
CA ASN A 22 -6.70 7.73 -1.00
C ASN A 22 -5.44 8.32 -0.35
N ILE A 23 -4.51 7.51 0.17
CA ILE A 23 -3.24 8.05 0.70
C ILE A 23 -2.37 8.61 -0.42
N ILE A 24 -2.33 7.95 -1.59
CA ILE A 24 -1.64 8.48 -2.78
C ILE A 24 -2.18 9.87 -3.13
N LYS A 25 -3.51 10.00 -3.26
CA LYS A 25 -4.16 11.30 -3.54
C LYS A 25 -3.88 12.37 -2.49
N ALA A 26 -3.80 11.99 -1.21
CA ALA A 26 -3.48 12.93 -0.14
C ALA A 26 -2.04 13.44 -0.25
N VAL A 27 -1.08 12.54 -0.46
CA VAL A 27 0.35 12.85 -0.62
C VAL A 27 0.62 13.62 -1.91
N GLU A 28 -0.11 13.36 -3.00
CA GLU A 28 0.07 14.09 -4.26
C GLU A 28 -0.23 15.60 -4.16
N LYS A 29 -0.92 16.03 -3.11
CA LYS A 29 -1.11 17.46 -2.79
C LYS A 29 0.11 18.12 -2.14
N THR A 30 1.10 17.33 -1.72
CA THR A 30 2.36 17.79 -1.13
C THR A 30 3.51 17.51 -2.09
N HIS A 31 4.00 18.54 -2.78
CA HIS A 31 4.91 18.42 -3.92
C HIS A 31 6.16 17.57 -3.61
N ASP A 32 6.87 17.87 -2.52
CA ASP A 32 8.16 17.22 -2.21
C ASP A 32 7.99 15.77 -1.77
N VAL A 33 7.00 15.49 -0.92
CA VAL A 33 6.67 14.12 -0.47
C VAL A 33 6.18 13.28 -1.66
N ALA A 34 5.40 13.88 -2.57
CA ALA A 34 4.96 13.23 -3.79
C ALA A 34 6.14 12.89 -4.72
N ALA A 35 7.10 13.81 -4.89
CA ALA A 35 8.28 13.56 -5.72
C ALA A 35 9.12 12.39 -5.16
N GLN A 36 9.36 12.38 -3.84
CA GLN A 36 10.08 11.30 -3.17
C GLN A 36 9.35 9.96 -3.29
N SER A 37 8.04 9.95 -3.07
CA SER A 37 7.20 8.75 -3.18
C SER A 37 7.20 8.21 -4.62
N LYS A 38 7.17 9.09 -5.63
CA LYS A 38 7.25 8.72 -7.05
C LYS A 38 8.61 8.11 -7.40
N LEU A 39 9.70 8.64 -6.86
CA LEU A 39 11.04 8.09 -7.06
C LEU A 39 11.15 6.67 -6.48
N LYS A 40 10.70 6.47 -5.23
CA LYS A 40 10.74 5.17 -4.53
C LYS A 40 9.82 4.12 -5.15
N SER A 41 8.73 4.53 -5.82
CA SER A 41 7.79 3.64 -6.52
C SER A 41 8.08 3.45 -8.01
N ARG A 42 9.13 4.08 -8.56
CA ARG A 42 9.40 4.08 -10.01
C ARG A 42 9.55 2.67 -10.57
N LYS A 43 10.37 1.82 -9.95
CA LYS A 43 10.62 0.46 -10.43
C LYS A 43 9.35 -0.40 -10.46
N ILE A 44 8.45 -0.21 -9.50
CA ILE A 44 7.14 -0.88 -9.50
C ILE A 44 6.30 -0.40 -10.69
N LYS A 45 6.26 0.91 -10.96
CA LYS A 45 5.51 1.47 -12.09
C LYS A 45 6.07 0.98 -13.43
N ASP A 46 7.39 0.91 -13.56
CA ASP A 46 8.04 0.37 -14.75
C ASP A 46 7.69 -1.12 -14.94
N ALA A 47 7.67 -1.92 -13.86
CA ALA A 47 7.26 -3.33 -13.91
C ALA A 47 5.78 -3.51 -14.32
N LEU A 48 4.87 -2.69 -13.78
CA LEU A 48 3.44 -2.71 -14.15
C LEU A 48 3.21 -2.44 -15.64
N GLN A 49 4.07 -1.64 -16.28
CA GLN A 49 3.97 -1.35 -17.72
C GLN A 49 4.33 -2.55 -18.60
N THR A 50 5.17 -3.47 -18.11
CA THR A 50 5.60 -4.63 -18.87
C THR A 50 4.48 -5.63 -19.12
N LYS A 51 3.48 -5.68 -18.21
CA LYS A 51 2.43 -6.71 -18.18
C LYS A 51 2.97 -8.14 -18.16
N ASP A 52 4.24 -8.30 -17.77
CA ASP A 52 4.86 -9.61 -17.62
C ASP A 52 4.76 -10.06 -16.17
N LYS A 53 4.05 -11.16 -15.94
CA LYS A 53 3.77 -11.69 -14.59
C LYS A 53 5.07 -12.00 -13.84
N GLN A 54 6.09 -12.54 -14.52
CA GLN A 54 7.37 -12.89 -13.89
C GLN A 54 8.17 -11.63 -13.50
N THR A 55 8.21 -10.62 -14.36
CA THR A 55 8.86 -9.34 -14.08
C THR A 55 8.20 -8.65 -12.90
N MET A 56 6.87 -8.57 -12.89
CA MET A 56 6.10 -8.02 -11.78
C MET A 56 6.34 -8.80 -10.47
N TRP A 57 6.38 -10.12 -10.56
CA TRP A 57 6.69 -10.99 -9.42
C TRP A 57 8.07 -10.71 -8.84
N ASN A 58 9.10 -10.65 -9.69
CA ASN A 58 10.47 -10.40 -9.26
C ASN A 58 10.60 -9.04 -8.55
N VAL A 59 9.94 -8.01 -9.07
CA VAL A 59 9.91 -6.69 -8.42
C VAL A 59 9.16 -6.75 -7.09
N LEU A 60 8.02 -7.45 -7.01
CA LEU A 60 7.28 -7.59 -5.76
C LEU A 60 8.14 -8.24 -4.66
N GLN A 61 8.80 -9.35 -4.98
CA GLN A 61 9.70 -10.06 -4.06
C GLN A 61 10.88 -9.18 -3.62
N GLU A 62 11.46 -8.41 -4.54
CA GLU A 62 12.55 -7.49 -4.22
C GLU A 62 12.10 -6.40 -3.23
N TYR A 63 10.92 -5.81 -3.41
CA TYR A 63 10.40 -4.80 -2.48
C TYR A 63 10.04 -5.40 -1.12
N ILE A 64 9.47 -6.62 -1.10
CA ILE A 64 9.21 -7.36 0.14
C ILE A 64 10.50 -7.55 0.94
N HIS A 65 11.59 -7.92 0.25
CA HIS A 65 12.86 -8.18 0.91
C HIS A 65 13.62 -6.90 1.32
N LYS A 66 13.60 -5.86 0.49
CA LYS A 66 14.35 -4.61 0.75
C LYS A 66 13.66 -3.70 1.76
N HIS A 67 12.35 -3.80 1.87
CA HIS A 67 11.53 -2.88 2.67
C HIS A 67 10.59 -3.61 3.63
N PRO A 68 11.09 -4.54 4.48
CA PRO A 68 10.26 -5.28 5.43
C PRO A 68 9.41 -4.35 6.30
N GLU A 69 9.92 -3.15 6.59
CA GLU A 69 9.25 -2.12 7.39
C GLU A 69 7.91 -1.65 6.78
N LEU A 70 7.77 -1.64 5.46
CA LEU A 70 6.52 -1.21 4.80
C LEU A 70 5.36 -2.16 5.13
N PHE A 71 5.67 -3.41 5.45
CA PHE A 71 4.71 -4.47 5.76
C PHE A 71 4.43 -4.61 7.25
N THR A 72 5.24 -3.97 8.09
CA THR A 72 4.99 -3.85 9.53
C THR A 72 4.34 -2.51 9.91
N MET A 73 4.52 -1.47 9.09
CA MET A 73 4.11 -0.09 9.42
C MET A 73 2.65 0.25 9.13
N ALA A 74 1.98 -0.49 8.25
CA ALA A 74 0.59 -0.21 7.96
C ALA A 74 -0.25 -0.88 9.02
N ASN A 75 -0.56 -0.14 10.10
CA ASN A 75 -1.60 -0.46 11.08
C ASN A 75 -2.73 -1.20 10.35
N ASP A 76 -2.71 -2.52 10.41
CA ASP A 76 -3.76 -3.40 9.92
C ASP A 76 -3.90 -3.60 8.39
N VAL A 77 -2.94 -3.16 7.58
CA VAL A 77 -2.88 -3.54 6.15
C VAL A 77 -1.84 -4.64 5.96
N GLN A 78 -2.27 -5.89 6.05
CA GLN A 78 -1.45 -7.03 5.66
C GLN A 78 -1.50 -7.22 4.14
N LEU A 79 -0.33 -7.29 3.50
CA LEU A 79 -0.25 -7.94 2.20
C LEU A 79 -0.66 -9.41 2.34
N ARG A 80 -1.28 -9.98 1.30
CA ARG A 80 -1.40 -11.45 1.24
C ARG A 80 0.00 -12.04 1.33
N ARG A 81 0.13 -13.23 1.92
CA ARG A 81 1.38 -13.98 1.87
C ARG A 81 1.75 -14.21 0.40
N VAL A 82 2.80 -13.56 -0.05
CA VAL A 82 3.23 -13.58 -1.45
C VAL A 82 4.37 -14.58 -1.62
N ASP A 83 4.05 -15.88 -1.60
CA ASP A 83 5.03 -16.96 -1.78
C ASP A 83 4.91 -17.66 -3.16
N GLU A 84 5.77 -18.64 -3.40
CA GLU A 84 5.81 -19.35 -4.69
C GLU A 84 4.47 -20.05 -5.02
N ASP A 85 3.75 -20.50 -4.01
CA ASP A 85 2.41 -21.09 -4.18
C ASP A 85 1.38 -20.04 -4.54
N PHE A 86 1.43 -18.85 -3.93
CA PHE A 86 0.65 -17.71 -4.41
C PHE A 86 0.97 -17.42 -5.87
N TYR A 87 2.25 -17.30 -6.26
CA TYR A 87 2.64 -17.01 -7.63
C TYR A 87 2.07 -18.03 -8.63
N ARG A 88 2.14 -19.32 -8.32
CA ARG A 88 1.61 -20.39 -9.19
C ARG A 88 0.10 -20.28 -9.41
N ASN A 89 -0.64 -19.84 -8.40
CA ASN A 89 -2.11 -19.92 -8.38
C ASN A 89 -2.83 -18.62 -8.76
N VAL A 90 -2.12 -17.51 -8.93
CA VAL A 90 -2.75 -16.22 -9.24
C VAL A 90 -2.53 -15.76 -10.67
N SER A 91 -3.36 -14.84 -11.14
CA SER A 91 -3.22 -14.21 -12.45
C SER A 91 -2.19 -13.08 -12.43
N GLU A 92 -1.80 -12.61 -13.62
CA GLU A 92 -1.03 -11.36 -13.79
C GLU A 92 -1.70 -10.18 -13.07
N LYS A 93 -3.03 -10.08 -13.14
CA LYS A 93 -3.81 -8.99 -12.53
C LYS A 93 -3.70 -8.99 -11.00
N ASP A 94 -3.64 -10.17 -10.40
CA ASP A 94 -3.51 -10.30 -8.95
C ASP A 94 -2.12 -9.83 -8.49
N VAL A 95 -1.05 -10.18 -9.24
CA VAL A 95 0.30 -9.67 -8.96
C VAL A 95 0.36 -8.16 -9.14
N ALA A 96 -0.26 -7.63 -10.20
CA ALA A 96 -0.35 -6.19 -10.43
C ALA A 96 -1.07 -5.46 -9.27
N ARG A 97 -2.18 -6.01 -8.77
CA ARG A 97 -2.87 -5.47 -7.58
C ARG A 97 -1.97 -5.44 -6.35
N GLN A 98 -1.21 -6.50 -6.09
CA GLN A 98 -0.26 -6.50 -4.97
C GLN A 98 0.80 -5.40 -5.14
N LEU A 99 1.34 -5.20 -6.35
CA LEU A 99 2.26 -4.10 -6.63
C LEU A 99 1.62 -2.72 -6.41
N GLU A 100 0.35 -2.52 -6.80
CA GLU A 100 -0.38 -1.28 -6.51
C GLU A 100 -0.52 -1.00 -5.01
N ILE A 101 -0.74 -2.05 -4.21
CA ILE A 101 -0.75 -1.94 -2.75
C ILE A 101 0.62 -1.52 -2.22
N VAL A 102 1.71 -2.11 -2.71
CA VAL A 102 3.08 -1.71 -2.32
C VAL A 102 3.33 -0.23 -2.64
N ILE A 103 2.85 0.29 -3.78
CA ILE A 103 2.92 1.73 -4.07
C ILE A 103 2.19 2.53 -2.97
N GLY A 104 0.97 2.13 -2.60
CA GLY A 104 0.23 2.76 -1.52
C GLY A 104 1.00 2.78 -0.20
N LEU A 105 1.65 1.67 0.16
CA LEU A 105 2.47 1.53 1.37
C LEU A 105 3.70 2.43 1.34
N ILE A 106 4.36 2.58 0.19
CA ILE A 106 5.47 3.54 0.04
C ILE A 106 4.98 4.95 0.36
N TYR A 107 3.87 5.37 -0.25
CA TYR A 107 3.30 6.70 -0.03
C TYR A 107 2.88 6.91 1.43
N LEU A 108 2.32 5.88 2.05
CA LEU A 108 1.98 5.87 3.48
C LEU A 108 3.22 6.10 4.35
N ASN A 109 4.30 5.38 4.07
CA ASN A 109 5.55 5.51 4.81
C ASN A 109 6.15 6.91 4.68
N GLU A 110 6.20 7.47 3.46
CA GLU A 110 6.70 8.83 3.28
C GLU A 110 5.82 9.86 4.01
N ALA A 111 4.50 9.68 3.96
CA ALA A 111 3.58 10.56 4.68
C ALA A 111 3.80 10.56 6.20
N LYS A 112 4.05 9.38 6.79
CA LYS A 112 4.29 9.22 8.23
C LYS A 112 5.54 9.92 8.73
N HIS A 113 6.56 10.05 7.89
CA HIS A 113 7.88 10.57 8.27
C HIS A 113 8.17 11.97 7.75
N CYS A 114 7.21 12.62 7.09
CA CYS A 114 7.39 13.97 6.56
C CYS A 114 6.92 15.05 7.54
N VAL A 115 7.45 16.27 7.35
CA VAL A 115 7.05 17.46 8.12
C VAL A 115 5.58 17.87 7.88
N ALA A 116 5.02 17.48 6.74
CA ALA A 116 3.63 17.78 6.35
C ALA A 116 2.62 16.73 6.83
N LYS A 117 3.02 15.80 7.72
CA LYS A 117 2.20 14.66 8.17
C LYS A 117 0.78 15.06 8.57
N GLU A 118 0.60 16.09 9.38
CA GLU A 118 -0.73 16.49 9.87
C GLU A 118 -1.63 17.04 8.75
N THR A 119 -1.07 17.79 7.80
CA THR A 119 -1.78 18.27 6.61
C THR A 119 -2.22 17.09 5.73
N ILE A 120 -1.32 16.13 5.50
CA ILE A 120 -1.62 14.91 4.74
C ILE A 120 -2.69 14.09 5.46
N LYS A 121 -2.57 13.91 6.78
CA LYS A 121 -3.53 13.18 7.63
C LYS A 121 -4.93 13.79 7.56
N ALA A 122 -5.05 15.12 7.64
CA ALA A 122 -6.34 15.81 7.53
C ALA A 122 -6.96 15.61 6.13
N CYS A 123 -6.16 15.73 5.07
CA CYS A 123 -6.62 15.45 3.71
C CYS A 123 -7.03 13.98 3.54
N PHE A 124 -6.23 13.06 4.07
CA PHE A 124 -6.48 11.63 3.98
C PHE A 124 -7.77 11.25 4.70
N LYS A 125 -8.01 11.76 5.91
CA LYS A 125 -9.29 11.61 6.64
C LYS A 125 -10.47 12.03 5.79
N LYS A 126 -10.39 13.19 5.12
CA LYS A 126 -11.47 13.68 4.25
C LYS A 126 -11.72 12.74 3.07
N LEU A 127 -10.66 12.24 2.44
CA LEU A 127 -10.75 11.32 1.31
C LEU A 127 -11.35 9.95 1.71
N LEU A 128 -10.95 9.41 2.87
CA LEU A 128 -11.52 8.17 3.40
C LEU A 128 -13.02 8.32 3.68
N LYS A 129 -13.45 9.41 4.32
CA LYS A 129 -14.88 9.70 4.52
C LYS A 129 -15.65 9.80 3.20
N GLN A 130 -15.08 10.49 2.21
CA GLN A 130 -15.69 10.65 0.89
C GLN A 130 -15.79 9.34 0.11
N SER A 131 -14.94 8.35 0.40
CA SER A 131 -14.99 7.06 -0.28
C SER A 131 -16.22 6.22 0.11
N GLY A 132 -16.82 6.47 1.28
CA GLY A 132 -17.92 5.67 1.82
C GLY A 132 -17.55 4.22 2.16
N ALA A 133 -16.29 3.81 1.95
CA ALA A 133 -15.83 2.43 2.15
C ALA A 133 -15.50 2.11 3.61
N PHE A 134 -15.36 3.14 4.46
CA PHE A 134 -14.93 3.01 5.85
C PHE A 134 -15.93 3.69 6.78
N SER A 135 -16.24 3.02 7.89
CA SER A 135 -16.94 3.61 9.02
C SER A 135 -16.05 4.64 9.74
N GLU A 136 -16.68 5.50 10.53
CA GLU A 136 -15.98 6.55 11.27
C GLU A 136 -14.92 5.97 12.23
N HIS A 137 -15.23 4.82 12.86
CA HIS A 137 -14.30 4.12 13.73
C HIS A 137 -13.11 3.52 12.97
N GLU A 138 -13.35 2.87 11.81
CA GLU A 138 -12.26 2.38 10.95
C GLU A 138 -11.34 3.53 10.53
N ILE A 139 -11.90 4.68 10.17
CA ILE A 139 -11.10 5.85 9.80
C ILE A 139 -10.22 6.31 10.95
N GLU A 140 -10.71 6.33 12.19
CA GLU A 140 -9.90 6.74 13.35
C GLU A 140 -8.70 5.83 13.60
N VAL A 141 -8.86 4.52 13.41
CA VAL A 141 -7.79 3.53 13.54
C VAL A 141 -6.77 3.63 12.40
N LEU A 142 -7.25 3.87 11.18
CA LEU A 142 -6.45 3.83 9.95
C LEU A 142 -5.60 5.09 9.67
N LEU A 143 -5.79 6.16 10.43
CA LEU A 143 -5.09 7.43 10.21
C LEU A 143 -3.62 7.42 10.68
N LEU A 144 -2.78 8.17 9.96
CA LEU A 144 -1.32 8.28 10.12
C LEU A 144 -0.83 8.67 11.52
#